data_AF-A0A971XM60-F1
#
_entry.id   AF-A0A971XM60-F1
#
_cell.length_a   1.000
_cell.length_b   1.000
_cell.length_c   1.000
_cell.angle_alpha   90.00
_cell.angle_beta   90.00
_cell.angle_gamma   90.00
#
_symmetry.space_group_name_H-M   'P 1'
#
loop_
_entity.id
_entity.type
_entity.pdbx_description
1 polymer ?
#
loop_
_entity_poly.entity_id
_entity_poly.type
_entity_poly.pdbx_seq_one_letter_code
_entity_poly.pdbx_strand_id
1 'polypeptide(L)'
;MKLYKQQIKEMMKEHENLLTRKNEPLEEDNGWCHRYRFPVLTAAHTPLHWRYDLNEATNPLLMERIGMNATMNAGAIKWNGRYLLMVRVEGADRKSFFAIAESPNGIDNFRFWDYPVVIPETEDPATNMYDMRLTAHEDGWIYGIFCAERYDETAPAGDLSRAKATAGIVRTKDLVTWER
;
A
#
# COMPACT_ATOMS: atom_id res chain seq x y z
N MET A 1 -1.55 -27.62 -17.49
CA MET A 1 -2.79 -27.87 -16.72
C MET A 1 -2.63 -28.41 -15.28
N LYS A 2 -2.28 -29.69 -14.99
CA LYS A 2 -2.19 -30.18 -13.58
C LYS A 2 -1.09 -29.48 -12.76
N LEU A 3 0.05 -29.18 -13.39
CA LEU A 3 1.17 -28.47 -12.74
C LEU A 3 0.84 -26.99 -12.47
N TYR A 4 0.22 -26.30 -13.42
CA TYR A 4 -0.12 -24.87 -13.31
C TYR A 4 -1.09 -24.58 -12.16
N LYS A 5 -2.21 -25.31 -12.07
CA LYS A 5 -3.17 -25.16 -10.97
C LYS A 5 -2.56 -25.52 -9.61
N GLN A 6 -1.63 -26.47 -9.59
CA GLN A 6 -0.92 -26.85 -8.37
C GLN A 6 0.03 -25.72 -7.91
N GLN A 7 0.77 -25.11 -8.83
CA GLN A 7 1.63 -23.95 -8.52
C GLN A 7 0.83 -22.78 -7.95
N ILE A 8 -0.31 -22.43 -8.55
CA ILE A 8 -1.18 -21.36 -8.01
C ILE A 8 -1.64 -21.70 -6.59
N LYS A 9 -2.03 -22.96 -6.34
CA LYS A 9 -2.48 -23.39 -5.02
C LYS A 9 -1.35 -23.30 -3.97
N GLU A 10 -0.13 -23.65 -4.35
CA GLU A 10 1.05 -23.53 -3.49
C GLU A 10 1.36 -22.06 -3.18
N MET A 11 1.38 -21.19 -4.19
CA MET A 11 1.57 -19.75 -4.02
C MET A 11 0.51 -19.12 -3.11
N MET A 12 -0.77 -19.47 -3.29
CA MET A 12 -1.86 -19.00 -2.43
C MET A 12 -1.67 -19.47 -0.99
N LYS A 13 -1.26 -20.73 -0.78
CA LYS A 13 -1.00 -21.27 0.56
C LYS A 13 0.17 -20.56 1.24
N GLU A 14 1.27 -20.33 0.53
CA GLU A 14 2.43 -19.61 1.05
C GLU A 14 2.11 -18.16 1.40
N HIS A 15 1.32 -17.50 0.56
CA HIS A 15 0.86 -16.14 0.82
C HIS A 15 -0.04 -16.09 2.06
N GLU A 16 -0.99 -17.02 2.21
CA GLU A 16 -1.82 -17.11 3.42
C GLU A 16 -1.01 -17.42 4.68
N ASN A 17 0.01 -18.27 4.59
CA ASN A 17 0.93 -18.52 5.71
C ASN A 17 1.69 -17.24 6.11
N LEU A 18 2.11 -16.42 5.15
CA LEU A 18 2.73 -15.13 5.41
C LEU A 18 1.75 -14.18 6.11
N LEU A 19 0.55 -14.01 5.55
CA LEU A 19 -0.46 -13.08 6.06
C LEU A 19 -0.93 -13.46 7.48
N THR A 20 -1.03 -14.75 7.78
CA THR A 20 -1.49 -15.23 9.09
C THR A 20 -0.38 -15.45 10.12
N ARG A 21 0.89 -15.20 9.75
CA ARG A 21 2.02 -15.41 10.65
C ARG A 21 1.88 -14.51 11.87
N LYS A 22 1.69 -15.14 13.04
CA LYS A 22 1.66 -14.45 14.33
C LYS A 22 2.97 -13.71 14.56
N ASN A 23 2.87 -12.48 15.04
CA ASN A 23 4.04 -11.68 15.40
C ASN A 23 4.37 -11.83 16.88
N GLU A 24 5.64 -11.62 17.21
CA GLU A 24 6.18 -11.83 18.54
C GLU A 24 6.89 -10.55 18.99
N PRO A 25 6.63 -10.04 20.21
CA PRO A 25 7.42 -8.96 20.75
C PRO A 25 8.87 -9.43 20.93
N LEU A 26 9.82 -8.53 20.70
CA LEU A 26 11.23 -8.76 21.01
C LEU A 26 11.45 -8.65 22.52
N GLU A 27 12.41 -9.41 23.04
CA GLU A 27 12.79 -9.36 24.47
C GLU A 27 13.45 -8.03 24.85
N GLU A 28 14.20 -7.43 23.93
CA GLU A 28 14.82 -6.12 24.12
C GLU A 28 13.76 -5.02 24.19
N ASP A 29 13.66 -4.38 25.35
CA ASP A 29 12.75 -3.28 25.62
C ASP A 29 13.52 -2.10 26.24
N ASN A 30 13.20 -0.89 25.77
CA ASN A 30 13.72 0.35 26.33
C ASN A 30 12.75 0.98 27.36
N GLY A 31 11.62 0.30 27.64
CA GLY A 31 10.56 0.72 28.56
C GLY A 31 9.54 1.68 27.94
N TRP A 32 9.73 2.10 26.68
CA TRP A 32 8.87 3.09 26.00
C TRP A 32 8.15 2.49 24.80
N CYS A 33 8.77 1.54 24.11
CA CYS A 33 8.14 0.83 23.00
C CYS A 33 8.64 -0.60 22.87
N HIS A 34 7.68 -1.52 22.68
CA HIS A 34 7.98 -2.90 22.32
C HIS A 34 8.09 -3.02 20.80
N ARG A 35 9.25 -3.46 20.32
CA ARG A 35 9.42 -3.84 18.92
C ARG A 35 8.95 -5.27 18.71
N TYR A 36 8.63 -5.59 17.47
CA TYR A 36 8.17 -6.90 17.06
C TYR A 36 9.12 -7.53 16.07
N ARG A 37 9.16 -8.87 16.08
CA ARG A 37 10.09 -9.68 15.30
C ARG A 37 9.88 -9.54 13.80
N PHE A 38 8.64 -9.47 13.34
CA PHE A 38 8.31 -9.39 11.93
C PHE A 38 7.74 -8.02 11.56
N PRO A 39 8.04 -7.51 10.36
CA PRO A 39 7.30 -6.38 9.80
C PRO A 39 5.82 -6.74 9.66
N VAL A 40 4.94 -5.76 9.92
CA VAL A 40 3.50 -5.91 9.71
C VAL A 40 3.14 -6.00 8.22
N LEU A 41 3.97 -5.42 7.35
CA LEU A 41 3.83 -5.44 5.89
C LEU A 41 5.20 -5.44 5.22
N THR A 42 5.27 -6.09 4.07
CA THR A 42 6.38 -6.05 3.10
C THR A 42 5.76 -6.08 1.70
N ALA A 43 6.56 -5.88 0.64
CA ALA A 43 6.08 -6.03 -0.74
C ALA A 43 5.41 -7.40 -0.99
N ALA A 44 5.91 -8.47 -0.36
CA ALA A 44 5.34 -9.82 -0.48
C ALA A 44 3.95 -9.98 0.16
N HIS A 45 3.51 -9.04 1.00
CA HIS A 45 2.14 -9.02 1.55
C HIS A 45 1.11 -8.52 0.54
N THR A 46 1.53 -7.91 -0.57
CA THR A 46 0.59 -7.49 -1.62
C THR A 46 -0.09 -8.71 -2.27
N PRO A 47 -1.40 -8.63 -2.54
CA PRO A 47 -2.16 -9.76 -3.08
C PRO A 47 -1.55 -10.33 -4.36
N LEU A 48 -1.61 -11.66 -4.51
CA LEU A 48 -1.10 -12.32 -5.71
C LEU A 48 -1.81 -11.85 -6.98
N HIS A 49 -3.11 -11.54 -6.92
CA HIS A 49 -3.87 -11.07 -8.09
C HIS A 49 -3.53 -9.63 -8.51
N TRP A 50 -2.84 -8.86 -7.68
CA TRP A 50 -2.26 -7.57 -8.12
C TRP A 50 -1.01 -7.78 -8.97
N ARG A 51 -0.26 -8.84 -8.65
CA ARG A 51 1.08 -9.10 -9.17
C ARG A 51 1.06 -10.04 -10.38
N TYR A 52 0.20 -11.05 -10.35
CA TYR A 52 0.13 -12.12 -11.35
C TYR A 52 -1.20 -12.08 -12.10
N ASP A 53 -1.12 -12.27 -13.41
CA ASP A 53 -2.22 -12.82 -14.18
C ASP A 53 -2.26 -14.34 -13.95
N LEU A 54 -3.33 -14.82 -13.32
CA LEU A 54 -3.49 -16.23 -12.93
C LEU A 54 -4.16 -17.09 -14.03
N ASN A 55 -4.35 -16.54 -15.23
CA ASN A 55 -4.92 -17.26 -16.36
C ASN A 55 -3.82 -17.94 -17.20
N GLU A 56 -3.84 -19.27 -17.30
CA GLU A 56 -2.87 -20.08 -18.05
C GLU A 56 -2.78 -19.67 -19.54
N ALA A 57 -3.88 -19.19 -20.13
CA ALA A 57 -3.91 -18.80 -21.54
C ALA A 57 -3.13 -17.52 -21.84
N THR A 58 -3.11 -16.58 -20.90
CA THR A 58 -2.48 -15.25 -21.04
C THR A 58 -1.18 -15.13 -20.24
N ASN A 59 -0.93 -16.07 -19.31
CA ASN A 59 0.30 -16.19 -18.55
C ASN A 59 0.71 -17.66 -18.32
N PRO A 60 1.15 -18.38 -19.37
CA PRO A 60 1.46 -19.81 -19.29
C PRO A 60 2.69 -20.13 -18.42
N LEU A 61 3.56 -19.14 -18.21
CA LEU A 61 4.75 -19.26 -17.37
C LEU A 61 4.52 -18.83 -15.92
N LEU A 62 3.30 -18.39 -15.58
CA LEU A 62 2.93 -17.86 -14.26
C LEU A 62 3.92 -16.81 -13.74
N MET A 63 4.36 -15.93 -14.65
CA MET A 63 5.30 -14.86 -14.31
C MET A 63 4.57 -13.69 -13.66
N GLU A 64 5.25 -13.00 -12.76
CA GLU A 64 4.78 -11.73 -12.23
C GLU A 64 4.66 -10.72 -13.39
N ARG A 65 3.51 -10.04 -13.46
CA ARG A 65 3.19 -9.04 -14.49
C ARG A 65 3.41 -7.63 -13.98
N ILE A 66 3.07 -7.37 -12.71
CA ILE A 66 3.17 -6.06 -12.08
C ILE A 66 3.91 -6.25 -10.75
N GLY A 67 5.23 -6.02 -10.77
CA GLY A 67 6.07 -6.18 -9.58
C GLY A 67 5.77 -5.14 -8.52
N MET A 68 5.76 -5.56 -7.24
CA MET A 68 5.70 -4.65 -6.10
C MET A 68 7.08 -4.54 -5.46
N ASN A 69 7.58 -3.32 -5.31
CA ASN A 69 8.92 -3.06 -4.78
C ASN A 69 8.92 -2.86 -3.26
N ALA A 70 8.00 -2.04 -2.74
CA ALA A 70 8.01 -1.67 -1.32
C ALA A 70 6.61 -1.38 -0.75
N THR A 71 6.48 -1.55 0.57
CA THR A 71 5.34 -1.08 1.37
C THR A 71 5.91 -0.26 2.53
N MET A 72 5.61 1.03 2.58
CA MET A 72 6.27 1.95 3.51
C MET A 72 5.39 3.14 3.89
N ASN A 73 5.92 4.03 4.74
CA ASN A 73 5.41 5.36 5.08
C ASN A 73 3.88 5.45 5.23
N ALA A 74 3.30 4.46 5.91
CA ALA A 74 1.86 4.33 6.00
C ALA A 74 1.24 5.35 6.98
N GLY A 75 0.12 5.94 6.59
CA GLY A 75 -0.83 6.52 7.56
C GLY A 75 -1.55 5.42 8.33
N ALA A 76 -2.21 5.76 9.43
CA ALA A 76 -2.96 4.79 10.23
C ALA A 76 -4.25 5.41 10.79
N ILE A 77 -5.30 4.60 10.91
CA ILE A 77 -6.56 4.99 11.55
C ILE A 77 -7.23 3.78 12.21
N LYS A 78 -7.88 3.98 13.36
CA LYS A 78 -8.79 3.00 13.93
C LYS A 78 -10.16 3.16 13.26
N TRP A 79 -10.66 2.12 12.62
CA TRP A 79 -11.89 2.18 11.83
C TRP A 79 -12.78 0.97 12.11
N ASN A 80 -14.01 1.19 12.55
CA ASN A 80 -14.99 0.13 12.84
C ASN A 80 -14.43 -1.06 13.65
N GLY A 81 -13.64 -0.76 14.69
CA GLY A 81 -13.02 -1.75 15.57
C GLY A 81 -11.74 -2.41 15.02
N ARG A 82 -11.37 -2.14 13.76
CA ARG A 82 -10.15 -2.63 13.09
C ARG A 82 -9.01 -1.61 13.13
N TYR A 83 -7.80 -2.08 12.90
CA TYR A 83 -6.60 -1.25 12.75
C TYR A 83 -6.27 -1.16 11.26
N LEU A 84 -6.38 0.03 10.67
CA LEU A 84 -6.12 0.23 9.25
C LEU A 84 -4.82 0.99 9.05
N LEU A 85 -4.09 0.60 8.01
CA LEU A 85 -2.95 1.31 7.47
C LEU A 85 -3.30 1.83 6.08
N MET A 86 -3.05 3.12 5.85
CA MET A 86 -3.04 3.74 4.52
C MET A 86 -1.62 3.64 3.97
N VAL A 87 -1.33 2.52 3.32
CA VAL A 87 0.02 2.13 2.93
C VAL A 87 0.41 2.83 1.65
N ARG A 88 1.62 3.41 1.63
CA ARG A 88 2.29 3.74 0.37
C ARG A 88 2.89 2.45 -0.19
N VAL A 89 2.35 1.98 -1.30
CA VAL A 89 2.86 0.84 -2.05
C VAL A 89 3.63 1.39 -3.25
N GLU A 90 4.91 1.02 -3.37
CA GLU A 90 5.73 1.39 -4.53
C GLU A 90 5.79 0.21 -5.49
N GLY A 91 5.38 0.42 -6.74
CA GLY A 91 5.54 -0.54 -7.83
C GLY A 91 6.99 -0.65 -8.28
N ALA A 92 7.33 -1.75 -8.96
CA ALA A 92 8.62 -1.92 -9.63
C ALA A 92 8.86 -0.86 -10.72
N ASP A 93 7.79 -0.21 -11.19
CA ASP A 93 7.85 0.94 -12.08
C ASP A 93 8.34 2.23 -11.39
N ARG A 94 8.55 2.25 -10.06
CA ARG A 94 8.93 3.39 -9.19
C ARG A 94 7.82 4.38 -8.87
N LYS A 95 6.56 4.11 -9.25
CA LYS A 95 5.41 4.94 -8.85
C LYS A 95 4.84 4.41 -7.55
N SER A 96 4.38 5.33 -6.70
CA SER A 96 3.67 4.99 -5.49
C SER A 96 2.17 5.18 -5.68
N PHE A 97 1.39 4.30 -5.06
CA PHE A 97 -0.04 4.43 -4.92
C PHE A 97 -0.45 4.09 -3.49
N PHE A 98 -1.66 4.49 -3.11
CA PHE A 98 -2.19 4.20 -1.78
C PHE A 98 -3.00 2.91 -1.80
N ALA A 99 -2.88 2.13 -0.73
CA ALA A 99 -3.69 0.94 -0.52
C ALA A 99 -3.99 0.76 0.96
N ILE A 100 -5.20 0.30 1.28
CA ILE A 100 -5.59 0.04 2.66
C ILE A 100 -5.26 -1.39 3.02
N ALA A 101 -4.60 -1.57 4.16
CA ALA A 101 -4.46 -2.86 4.81
C ALA A 101 -5.13 -2.83 6.19
N GLU A 102 -5.92 -3.84 6.53
CA GLU A 102 -6.59 -3.95 7.82
C GLU A 102 -6.02 -5.12 8.65
N SER A 103 -5.97 -4.93 9.97
CA SER A 103 -5.66 -5.97 10.94
C SER A 103 -6.73 -6.02 12.04
N PRO A 104 -7.05 -7.23 12.56
CA PRO A 104 -7.90 -7.38 13.72
C PRO A 104 -7.25 -6.89 15.03
N ASN A 105 -5.92 -6.85 15.12
CA ASN A 105 -5.19 -6.66 16.39
C ASN A 105 -4.10 -5.57 16.36
N GLY A 106 -3.71 -5.10 15.18
CA GLY A 106 -2.75 -4.01 15.00
C GLY A 106 -1.28 -4.40 15.00
N ILE A 107 -0.94 -5.68 15.16
CA ILE A 107 0.47 -6.16 15.25
C ILE A 107 0.82 -7.27 14.25
N ASP A 108 -0.18 -7.95 13.70
CA ASP A 108 -0.05 -8.96 12.64
C ASP A 108 -1.37 -9.12 11.88
N ASN A 109 -1.47 -10.10 10.98
CA ASN A 109 -2.69 -10.38 10.22
C ASN A 109 -3.20 -9.17 9.40
N PHE A 110 -2.29 -8.27 9.01
CA PHE A 110 -2.62 -7.21 8.07
C PHE A 110 -2.89 -7.80 6.69
N ARG A 111 -4.03 -7.44 6.11
CA ARG A 111 -4.43 -7.85 4.76
C ARG A 111 -4.85 -6.62 3.98
N PHE A 112 -4.30 -6.47 2.77
CA PHE A 112 -4.77 -5.45 1.84
C PHE A 112 -6.23 -5.72 1.46
N TRP A 113 -7.01 -4.65 1.29
CA TRP A 113 -8.29 -4.72 0.59
C TRP A 113 -8.08 -5.17 -0.86
N ASP A 114 -9.14 -5.67 -1.50
CA ASP A 114 -9.06 -6.29 -2.84
C ASP A 114 -8.51 -5.33 -3.90
N TYR A 115 -8.78 -4.04 -3.74
CA TYR A 115 -8.36 -2.96 -4.64
C TYR A 115 -7.57 -1.88 -3.90
N PRO A 116 -6.57 -1.26 -4.56
CA PRO A 116 -5.91 -0.07 -4.04
C PRO A 116 -6.88 1.14 -4.02
N VAL A 117 -6.45 2.21 -3.38
CA VAL A 117 -7.21 3.46 -3.27
C VAL A 117 -7.14 4.22 -4.59
N VAL A 118 -8.30 4.69 -5.04
CA VAL A 118 -8.42 5.57 -6.21
C VAL A 118 -8.58 7.01 -5.72
N ILE A 119 -7.57 7.83 -5.97
CA ILE A 119 -7.59 9.27 -5.71
C ILE A 119 -7.85 10.01 -7.03
N PRO A 120 -8.90 10.84 -7.14
CA PRO A 120 -9.08 11.69 -8.30
C PRO A 120 -7.90 12.66 -8.47
N GLU A 121 -7.55 12.94 -9.73
CA GLU A 121 -6.56 13.96 -10.07
C GLU A 121 -7.17 15.37 -10.06
N THR A 122 -6.30 16.37 -9.97
CA THR A 122 -6.65 17.78 -10.19
C THR A 122 -6.40 18.19 -11.64
N GLU A 123 -6.70 19.44 -12.00
CA GLU A 123 -6.37 20.00 -13.33
C GLU A 123 -4.87 19.98 -13.66
N ASP A 124 -4.02 19.96 -12.63
CA ASP A 124 -2.57 19.75 -12.71
C ASP A 124 -2.23 18.36 -12.15
N PRO A 125 -2.12 17.30 -12.97
CA PRO A 125 -1.96 15.93 -12.49
C PRO A 125 -0.64 15.70 -11.75
N ALA A 126 -0.65 14.88 -10.70
CA ALA A 126 0.56 14.49 -10.00
C ALA A 126 1.28 13.34 -10.73
N THR A 127 2.61 13.36 -10.76
CA THR A 127 3.41 12.21 -11.23
C THR A 127 3.50 11.11 -10.16
N ASN A 128 3.57 11.51 -8.89
CA ASN A 128 3.62 10.59 -7.77
C ASN A 128 2.85 11.15 -6.56
N MET A 129 2.23 10.27 -5.79
CA MET A 129 1.50 10.61 -4.57
C MET A 129 1.98 9.71 -3.43
N TYR A 130 2.33 10.30 -2.28
CA TYR A 130 2.94 9.54 -1.19
C TYR A 130 2.73 10.12 0.21
N ASP A 131 2.92 9.24 1.20
CA ASP A 131 3.05 9.56 2.62
C ASP A 131 1.81 10.24 3.25
N MET A 132 0.62 9.71 2.94
CA MET A 132 -0.66 10.21 3.44
C MET A 132 -0.78 10.11 4.97
N ARG A 133 -1.21 11.20 5.61
CA ARG A 133 -1.66 11.21 7.00
C ARG A 133 -3.18 11.28 7.02
N LEU A 134 -3.79 10.35 7.75
CA LEU A 134 -5.22 10.33 7.98
C LEU A 134 -5.59 11.11 9.23
N THR A 135 -6.66 11.90 9.17
CA THR A 135 -7.20 12.63 10.32
C THR A 135 -8.72 12.51 10.31
N ALA A 136 -9.28 11.80 11.29
CA ALA A 136 -10.72 11.86 11.58
C ALA A 136 -11.00 13.19 12.28
N HIS A 137 -11.48 14.16 11.51
CA HIS A 137 -11.67 15.52 11.96
C HIS A 137 -13.06 15.71 12.57
N GLU A 138 -13.22 16.72 13.45
CA GLU A 138 -14.46 16.96 14.20
C GLU A 138 -15.65 17.37 13.33
N ASP A 139 -15.39 17.81 12.09
CA ASP A 139 -16.41 18.13 11.07
C ASP A 139 -17.07 16.87 10.43
N GLY A 140 -16.65 15.68 10.85
CA GLY A 140 -17.20 14.41 10.41
C GLY A 140 -16.56 13.84 9.14
N TRP A 141 -15.45 14.41 8.67
CA TRP A 141 -14.66 13.88 7.56
C TRP A 141 -13.39 13.18 8.02
N ILE A 142 -12.93 12.23 7.22
CA ILE A 142 -11.55 11.73 7.29
C ILE A 142 -10.76 12.44 6.21
N TYR A 143 -9.80 13.26 6.61
CA TYR A 143 -8.87 13.92 5.69
C TYR A 143 -7.66 13.03 5.44
N GLY A 144 -7.24 12.96 4.18
CA GLY A 144 -5.93 12.45 3.77
C GLY A 144 -5.08 13.61 3.28
N ILE A 145 -3.99 13.93 3.99
CA ILE A 145 -3.01 14.94 3.56
C ILE A 145 -1.74 14.22 3.14
N PHE A 146 -1.27 14.46 1.93
CA PHE A 146 -0.15 13.72 1.32
C PHE A 146 0.71 14.62 0.44
N CYS A 147 1.88 14.13 0.02
CA CYS A 147 2.70 14.81 -0.96
C CYS A 147 2.23 14.46 -2.37
N ALA A 148 1.95 15.48 -3.19
CA ALA A 148 1.73 15.37 -4.62
C ALA A 148 2.95 15.98 -5.35
N GLU A 149 3.69 15.13 -6.06
CA GLU A 149 4.96 15.47 -6.70
C GLU A 149 4.80 15.59 -8.22
N ARG A 150 5.47 16.59 -8.79
CA ARG A 150 5.50 16.86 -10.23
C ARG A 150 6.90 17.25 -10.68
N TYR A 151 7.20 17.06 -11.95
CA TYR A 151 8.43 17.60 -12.55
C TYR A 151 8.46 19.13 -12.45
N ASP A 152 9.62 19.70 -12.12
CA ASP A 152 9.80 21.15 -12.12
C ASP A 152 10.22 21.64 -13.51
N GLU A 153 9.27 22.22 -14.25
CA GLU A 153 9.47 22.74 -15.61
C GLU A 153 10.57 23.79 -15.76
N THR A 154 11.01 24.44 -14.67
CA THR A 154 12.08 25.45 -14.74
C THR A 154 13.50 24.84 -14.90
N ALA A 155 13.60 23.54 -15.25
CA ALA A 155 14.84 22.79 -15.05
C ALA A 155 15.82 23.06 -16.18
N PRO A 156 17.13 23.07 -15.90
CA PRO A 156 18.12 23.18 -16.96
C PRO A 156 18.00 21.98 -17.90
N ALA A 157 18.36 22.16 -19.17
CA ALA A 157 18.32 21.11 -20.16
C ALA A 157 19.14 19.88 -19.70
N GLY A 158 18.50 18.71 -19.68
CA GLY A 158 19.11 17.45 -19.23
C GLY A 158 18.84 17.09 -17.76
N ASP A 159 18.34 18.01 -16.94
CA ASP A 159 17.90 17.69 -15.58
C ASP A 159 16.47 17.16 -15.58
N LEU A 160 16.34 15.84 -15.46
CA LEU A 160 15.06 15.12 -15.39
C LEU A 160 14.68 14.72 -13.96
N SER A 161 15.40 15.22 -12.95
CA SER A 161 15.22 14.82 -11.54
C SER A 161 14.64 15.92 -10.66
N ARG A 162 14.69 17.18 -11.11
CA ARG A 162 14.13 18.29 -10.35
C ARG A 162 12.61 18.22 -10.29
N ALA A 163 12.08 18.31 -9.07
CA ALA A 163 10.66 18.15 -8.81
C ALA A 163 10.13 19.23 -7.86
N LYS A 164 8.82 19.51 -7.96
CA LYS A 164 8.06 20.31 -7.00
C LYS A 164 7.18 19.40 -6.16
N ALA A 165 7.17 19.64 -4.85
CA ALA A 165 6.29 18.98 -3.91
C ALA A 165 5.18 19.93 -3.46
N THR A 166 3.94 19.44 -3.46
CA THR A 166 2.76 20.17 -2.97
C THR A 166 1.97 19.31 -1.99
N ALA A 167 1.20 19.93 -1.10
CA ALA A 167 0.31 19.21 -0.20
C ALA A 167 -1.02 18.89 -0.92
N GLY A 168 -1.23 17.62 -1.25
CA GLY A 168 -2.53 17.11 -1.69
C GLY A 168 -3.45 16.95 -0.48
N ILE A 169 -4.72 17.32 -0.65
CA ILE A 169 -5.76 17.16 0.35
C ILE A 169 -6.89 16.37 -0.30
N VAL A 170 -7.31 15.29 0.34
CA VAL A 170 -8.53 14.56 0.00
C VAL A 170 -9.37 14.37 1.25
N ARG A 171 -10.66 14.09 1.09
CA ARG A 171 -11.51 13.65 2.20
C ARG A 171 -12.45 12.53 1.80
N THR A 172 -12.86 11.75 2.79
CA THR A 172 -13.74 10.59 2.62
C THR A 172 -14.56 10.35 3.90
N LYS A 173 -15.62 9.56 3.77
CA LYS A 173 -16.39 9.02 4.90
C LYS A 173 -16.34 7.49 5.00
N ASP A 174 -15.76 6.81 4.01
CA ASP A 174 -15.76 5.35 3.90
C ASP A 174 -14.37 4.76 3.58
N LEU A 175 -13.36 5.60 3.32
CA LEU A 175 -12.01 5.24 2.88
C LEU A 175 -11.94 4.59 1.48
N VAL A 176 -13.06 4.55 0.75
CA VAL A 176 -13.18 4.00 -0.61
C VAL A 176 -13.39 5.13 -1.61
N THR A 177 -14.35 6.00 -1.36
CA THR A 177 -14.69 7.14 -2.21
C THR A 177 -14.00 8.38 -1.68
N TRP A 178 -13.15 9.00 -2.50
CA TRP A 178 -12.36 10.17 -2.12
C TRP A 178 -12.75 11.40 -2.94
N GLU A 179 -12.99 12.51 -2.24
CA GLU A 179 -13.12 13.84 -2.83
C GLU A 179 -11.73 14.49 -2.82
N ARG A 180 -11.28 14.96 -3.99
CA ARG A 180 -10.02 15.69 -4.17
C ARG A 180 -10.28 17.16 -4.40
#